data_AF-A0A6A4QB13-F1
#
_entry.id   AF-A0A6A4QB13-F1
#
_cell.length_a   1.000
_cell.length_b   1.000
_cell.length_c   1.000
_cell.angle_alpha   90.00
_cell.angle_beta   90.00
_cell.angle_gamma   90.00
#
_symmetry.space_group_name_H-M   'P 1'
#
loop_
_entity.id
_entity.type
_entity.pdbx_description
1 polymer ?
#
loop_
_entity_poly.entity_id
_entity_poly.type
_entity_poly.pdbx_seq_one_letter_code
_entity_poly.pdbx_strand_id
1 'polypeptide(L)'
;MQLLSFWFGSLFGSTWLISVNISWLILGHFNEILPTSEVRGGNFILSRATKLSKVVYSCSLMNLGVVDNIFTWFRRDQGNRNISKHFDRALSDFS
;
A
#
# COMPACT_ATOMS: atom_id res chain seq x y z
N MET A 1 -39.16 -32.90 36.01
CA MET A 1 -38.07 -32.68 35.03
C MET A 1 -38.69 -32.01 33.82
N GLN A 2 -38.63 -30.68 33.76
CA GLN A 2 -39.13 -29.91 32.61
C GLN A 2 -38.03 -29.86 31.55
N LEU A 3 -38.38 -30.30 30.34
CA LEU A 3 -37.60 -30.10 29.12
C LEU A 3 -37.49 -28.60 28.86
N LEU A 4 -36.27 -28.05 28.89
CA LEU A 4 -36.00 -26.74 28.31
C LEU A 4 -36.11 -26.87 26.78
N SER A 5 -37.15 -26.25 26.22
CA SER A 5 -37.29 -26.02 24.78
C SER A 5 -36.21 -25.04 24.31
N PHE A 6 -35.43 -25.45 23.32
CA PHE A 6 -34.48 -24.60 22.60
C PHE A 6 -35.22 -23.43 21.93
N TRP A 7 -34.81 -22.20 22.28
CA TRP A 7 -35.19 -20.99 21.56
C TRP A 7 -34.00 -20.58 20.68
N PHE A 8 -33.93 -21.08 19.45
CA PHE A 8 -33.07 -20.51 18.41
C PHE A 8 -33.87 -19.47 17.63
N GLY A 9 -34.17 -18.36 18.31
CA GLY A 9 -34.74 -17.18 17.68
C GLY A 9 -33.64 -16.35 17.03
N SER A 10 -33.49 -16.50 15.71
CA SER A 10 -33.04 -15.48 14.75
C SER A 10 -32.33 -14.24 15.32
N LEU A 11 -31.00 -14.28 15.43
CA LEU A 11 -30.14 -13.12 15.63
C LEU A 11 -29.31 -12.76 14.36
N PHE A 12 -29.70 -13.29 13.20
CA PHE A 12 -29.11 -12.91 11.90
C PHE A 12 -30.06 -11.96 11.14
N GLY A 13 -30.53 -10.92 11.83
CA GLY A 13 -31.17 -9.77 11.21
C GLY A 13 -30.17 -8.63 11.21
N SER A 14 -29.79 -8.14 10.04
CA SER A 14 -28.74 -7.15 9.75
C SER A 14 -27.31 -7.62 9.99
N THR A 15 -26.64 -8.04 8.91
CA THR A 15 -25.19 -7.83 8.78
C THR A 15 -24.97 -6.32 8.81
N TRP A 16 -24.81 -5.76 10.01
CA TRP A 16 -24.25 -4.42 10.16
C TRP A 16 -22.89 -4.48 9.47
N LEU A 17 -22.77 -3.80 8.33
CA LEU A 17 -21.46 -3.45 7.80
C LEU A 17 -20.82 -2.63 8.92
N ILE A 18 -19.91 -3.26 9.65
CA ILE A 18 -19.09 -2.56 10.63
C ILE A 18 -18.27 -1.58 9.80
N SER A 19 -18.67 -0.31 9.80
CA SER A 19 -17.84 0.76 9.26
C SER A 19 -16.63 0.86 10.17
N VAL A 20 -15.53 0.23 9.76
CA VAL A 20 -14.25 0.32 10.47
C VAL A 20 -13.68 1.70 10.18
N ASN A 21 -14.07 2.69 10.99
CA ASN A 21 -13.53 4.05 10.94
C ASN A 21 -12.21 4.10 11.72
N ILE A 22 -11.24 3.28 11.30
CA ILE A 22 -9.92 3.18 11.88
C ILE A 22 -8.93 3.41 10.75
N SER A 23 -7.98 4.33 10.95
CA SER A 23 -6.92 4.61 9.98
C SER A 23 -6.14 3.32 9.69
N TRP A 24 -5.82 3.11 8.42
CA TRP A 24 -5.14 1.91 7.95
C TRP A 24 -3.94 2.24 7.07
N LEU A 25 -3.04 1.26 6.95
CA LEU A 25 -1.75 1.43 6.31
C LEU A 25 -1.45 0.26 5.36
N ILE A 26 -1.05 0.59 4.14
CA ILE A 26 -0.44 -0.33 3.19
C ILE A 26 1.07 -0.14 3.26
N LEU A 27 1.77 -1.20 3.67
CA LEU A 27 3.22 -1.30 3.60
C LEU A 27 3.59 -2.37 2.59
N GLY A 28 4.56 -2.10 1.72
CA GLY A 28 5.07 -3.16 0.86
C GLY A 28 6.06 -2.70 -0.19
N HIS A 29 6.52 -3.68 -0.95
CA HIS A 29 7.42 -3.51 -2.07
C HIS A 29 6.62 -3.35 -3.37
N PHE A 30 6.45 -2.11 -3.82
CA PHE A 30 5.62 -1.80 -4.99
C PHE A 30 6.35 -2.13 -6.30
N ASN A 31 7.69 -2.23 -6.28
CA ASN A 31 8.53 -2.44 -7.47
C ASN A 31 8.28 -1.39 -8.57
N GLU A 32 7.84 -0.20 -8.17
CA GLU A 32 7.56 0.94 -9.03
C GLU A 32 8.21 2.20 -8.46
N ILE A 33 8.60 3.10 -9.34
CA ILE A 33 9.20 4.40 -9.03
C ILE A 33 8.17 5.49 -9.37
N LEU A 34 7.88 6.41 -8.45
CA LEU A 34 6.90 7.48 -8.69
C LEU A 34 7.60 8.75 -9.24
N PRO A 35 8.38 9.52 -8.45
CA PRO A 35 9.24 10.57 -8.95
C PRO A 35 10.58 10.05 -9.47
N THR A 36 11.19 10.77 -10.39
CA THR A 36 12.54 10.46 -10.90
C THR A 36 13.64 10.57 -9.84
N SER A 37 13.40 11.29 -8.74
CA SER A 37 14.32 11.40 -7.60
C SER A 37 14.52 10.10 -6.84
N GLU A 38 13.59 9.14 -6.99
CA GLU A 38 13.63 7.83 -6.33
C GLU A 38 14.46 6.79 -7.09
N VAL A 39 15.14 7.21 -8.17
CA VAL A 39 16.02 6.33 -8.94
C VAL A 39 17.34 7.03 -9.25
N ARG A 40 18.44 6.35 -8.94
CA ARG A 40 19.80 6.76 -9.33
C ARG A 40 20.40 5.66 -10.18
N GLY A 41 20.70 5.98 -11.43
CA GLY A 41 21.09 4.98 -12.43
C GLY A 41 19.93 4.06 -12.84
N GLY A 42 20.09 3.31 -13.92
CA GLY A 42 19.01 2.47 -14.47
C GLY A 42 17.85 3.27 -15.07
N ASN A 43 16.72 2.60 -15.29
CA ASN A 43 15.58 3.16 -16.03
C ASN A 43 14.44 3.63 -15.11
N PHE A 44 13.93 4.82 -15.41
CA PHE A 44 12.61 5.30 -14.99
C PHE A 44 11.61 5.06 -16.13
N ILE A 45 10.47 4.43 -15.83
CA ILE A 45 9.46 4.12 -16.84
C ILE A 45 8.19 4.92 -16.52
N LEU A 46 8.02 6.05 -17.21
CA LEU A 46 6.93 6.99 -16.96
C LEU A 46 5.54 6.34 -16.98
N SER A 47 5.28 5.43 -17.93
CA SER A 47 3.97 4.77 -18.05
C SER A 47 3.61 3.94 -16.81
N ARG A 48 4.58 3.35 -16.12
CA ARG A 48 4.36 2.60 -14.88
C ARG A 48 4.14 3.53 -13.69
N ALA A 49 4.94 4.59 -13.58
CA ALA A 49 4.76 5.65 -12.60
C ALA A 49 3.35 6.27 -12.69
N THR A 50 2.89 6.57 -13.90
CA THR A 50 1.53 7.09 -14.15
C THR A 50 0.45 6.11 -13.72
N LYS A 51 0.62 4.80 -13.97
CA LYS A 51 -0.35 3.78 -13.53
C LYS A 51 -0.46 3.71 -12.02
N LEU A 52 0.66 3.64 -11.31
CA LEU A 52 0.65 3.62 -9.84
C LEU A 52 0.06 4.92 -9.28
N SER A 53 0.47 6.08 -9.81
CA SER A 53 -0.07 7.38 -9.39
C SER A 53 -1.59 7.45 -9.55
N LYS A 54 -2.15 6.92 -10.64
CA LYS A 54 -3.60 6.83 -10.83
C LYS A 54 -4.28 5.96 -9.77
N VAL A 55 -3.69 4.83 -9.38
CA VAL A 55 -4.25 3.97 -8.31
C VAL A 55 -4.22 4.70 -6.97
N VAL A 56 -3.07 5.28 -6.60
CA VAL A 56 -2.93 6.06 -5.35
C VAL A 56 -3.96 7.18 -5.29
N TYR A 57 -4.13 7.92 -6.40
CA TYR A 57 -5.12 8.99 -6.49
C TYR A 57 -6.56 8.49 -6.43
N SER A 58 -6.91 7.46 -7.22
CA SER A 58 -8.29 6.95 -7.31
C SER A 58 -8.77 6.29 -6.02
N CYS A 59 -7.83 5.79 -5.21
CA CYS A 59 -8.09 5.19 -3.91
C CYS A 59 -7.95 6.19 -2.75
N SER A 60 -7.75 7.48 -3.02
CA SER A 60 -7.55 8.54 -2.01
C SER A 60 -6.46 8.20 -1.00
N LEU A 61 -5.34 7.63 -1.48
CA LEU A 61 -4.23 7.24 -0.63
C LEU A 61 -3.21 8.35 -0.50
N MET A 62 -2.69 8.53 0.70
CA MET A 62 -1.58 9.43 0.99
C MET A 62 -0.29 8.63 1.15
N ASN A 63 0.76 9.03 0.41
CA ASN A 63 2.10 8.52 0.69
C ASN A 63 2.64 9.21 1.95
N LEU A 64 3.00 8.41 2.96
CA LEU A 64 3.54 8.93 4.23
C LEU A 64 4.97 9.46 4.09
N GLY A 65 5.63 9.19 2.97
CA GLY A 65 6.99 9.66 2.69
C GLY A 65 8.06 8.92 3.51
N VAL A 66 9.29 9.41 3.40
CA VAL A 66 10.47 8.89 4.10
C VAL A 66 11.27 10.08 4.62
N VAL A 67 11.75 10.00 5.85
CA VAL A 67 12.53 11.08 6.49
C VAL A 67 13.99 11.07 6.02
N ASP A 68 14.56 9.89 5.75
CA ASP A 68 15.98 9.70 5.41
C ASP A 68 16.18 8.82 4.14
N ASN A 69 17.22 7.99 4.11
CA ASN A 69 17.70 7.23 2.94
C ASN A 69 16.58 6.78 2.00
N ILE A 70 16.46 7.53 0.91
CA ILE A 70 15.35 7.42 -0.04
C ILE A 70 15.43 6.08 -0.80
N PHE A 71 16.57 5.38 -0.83
CA PHE A 71 16.71 4.14 -1.59
C PHE A 71 16.60 2.89 -0.72
N THR A 72 15.72 1.97 -1.10
CA THR A 72 15.48 0.70 -0.39
C THR A 72 16.03 -0.50 -1.15
N TRP A 73 16.40 -0.33 -2.42
CA TRP A 73 16.97 -1.37 -3.26
C TRP A 73 18.25 -0.89 -3.94
N PHE A 74 19.26 -1.78 -4.00
CA PHE A 74 20.57 -1.51 -4.57
C PHE A 74 21.05 -2.68 -5.43
N ARG A 75 21.64 -2.37 -6.58
CA ARG A 75 22.30 -3.35 -7.45
C ARG A 75 23.51 -2.74 -8.12
N ARG A 76 24.57 -3.53 -8.27
CA ARG A 76 25.67 -3.22 -9.19
C ARG A 76 25.39 -3.85 -10.54
N ASP A 77 25.49 -3.06 -11.59
CA ASP A 77 25.40 -3.52 -12.97
C ASP A 77 26.77 -3.94 -13.50
N GLN A 78 26.80 -4.78 -14.54
CA GLN A 78 28.04 -5.37 -15.09
C GLN A 78 29.04 -4.31 -15.59
N GLY A 79 28.59 -3.09 -15.89
CA GLY A 79 29.44 -1.94 -16.26
C GLY A 79 29.97 -1.10 -15.09
N ASN A 80 30.02 -1.65 -13.86
CA ASN A 80 30.43 -0.94 -12.64
C ASN A 80 29.53 0.29 -12.31
N ARG A 81 28.29 0.27 -12.79
CA ARG A 81 27.29 1.30 -12.49
C ARG A 81 26.49 0.87 -11.25
N ASN A 82 26.34 1.78 -10.31
CA ASN A 82 25.47 1.57 -9.16
C ASN A 82 24.05 2.02 -9.50
N ILE A 83 23.09 1.12 -9.32
CA ILE A 83 21.66 1.39 -9.45
C ILE A 83 21.06 1.39 -8.05
N SER A 84 20.37 2.47 -7.70
CA SER A 84 19.63 2.61 -6.45
C SER A 84 18.19 2.99 -6.75
N LYS A 85 17.23 2.35 -6.08
CA LYS A 85 15.80 2.58 -6.29
C LYS A 85 15.04 2.61 -4.96
N HIS A 86 14.00 3.44 -4.90
CA HIS A 86 12.98 3.40 -3.85
C HIS A 86 11.81 2.55 -4.33
N PHE A 87 11.63 1.36 -3.75
CA PHE A 87 10.53 0.47 -4.11
C PHE A 87 9.55 0.21 -2.98
N ASP A 88 10.00 0.37 -1.74
CA ASP A 88 9.16 0.14 -0.57
C ASP A 88 8.43 1.43 -0.20
N ARG A 89 7.13 1.34 0.08
CA ARG A 89 6.29 2.51 0.36
C ARG A 89 5.31 2.23 1.48
N ALA A 90 4.93 3.32 2.13
CA ALA A 90 3.88 3.37 3.14
C ALA A 90 2.76 4.30 2.65
N LEU A 91 1.58 3.74 2.41
CA LEU A 91 0.40 4.49 1.96
C LEU A 91 -0.69 4.37 3.02
N SER A 92 -1.23 5.48 3.49
CA SER A 92 -2.39 5.49 4.39
C SER A 92 -3.65 5.92 3.67
N ASP A 93 -4.79 5.65 4.29
CA ASP A 93 -6.00 6.39 4.01
C ASP A 93 -5.89 7.86 4.42
N PHE A 94 -6.80 8.67 3.91
CA PHE A 94 -6.89 10.11 4.16
C PHE A 94 -7.76 10.45 5.39
N SER A 95 -7.94 9.51 6.32
CA SER A 95 -8.90 9.57 7.44
C SER A 95 -8.80 10.86 8.26
#